data_AF-A0A1S2ZKV5-F1
#
_entry.id   AF-A0A1S2ZKV5-F1
#
_cell.length_a   1.000
_cell.length_b   1.000
_cell.length_c   1.000
_cell.angle_alpha   90.00
_cell.angle_beta   90.00
_cell.angle_gamma   90.00
#
_symmetry.space_group_name_H-M   'P 1'
#
loop_
_entity.id
_entity.type
_entity.pdbx_description
1 polymer ?
#
loop_
_entity_poly.entity_id
_entity_poly.type
_entity_poly.pdbx_seq_one_letter_code
_entity_poly.pdbx_strand_id
1 'polypeptide(L)'
;MKLRKGSFLWYLYLDKLYCLLSLRNVKALADYFDLLDVHRTNTLNDVLFYHFMDHVTNLSQRHIMVIFHMLDWSAKGEVSFDQFYMVVCILLAQQNHLEEQFIFRHSRPVFELLDVDGEKKLSVHHFYNYNFLFNIKKPQLRELFHHFDITGDHRLNYKEFKLFTIFYVDKYQKKQKEKEEERHEGLIRTKIALLEWGSGSRRTRHRQGQGEAHK
;
A
#
# COMPACT_ATOMS: atom_id res chain seq x y z
N MET A 1 -9.11 2.69 -4.83
CA MET A 1 -10.12 1.72 -4.33
C MET A 1 -10.26 1.87 -2.82
N LYS A 2 -11.40 1.49 -2.23
CA LYS A 2 -11.60 1.41 -0.76
C LYS A 2 -12.27 0.08 -0.42
N LEU A 3 -11.82 -0.54 0.68
CA LEU A 3 -12.52 -1.68 1.26
C LEU A 3 -13.83 -1.24 1.92
N ARG A 4 -14.87 -2.07 1.81
CA ARG A 4 -16.13 -1.83 2.50
C ARG A 4 -15.97 -2.15 3.99
N LYS A 5 -16.35 -1.21 4.85
CA LYS A 5 -16.35 -1.40 6.29
C LYS A 5 -17.28 -2.56 6.67
N GLY A 6 -16.83 -3.42 7.58
CA GLY A 6 -17.58 -4.60 8.02
C GLY A 6 -17.48 -5.82 7.09
N SER A 7 -16.84 -5.70 5.93
CA SER A 7 -16.47 -6.87 5.11
C SER A 7 -15.40 -7.71 5.80
N PHE A 8 -15.29 -8.98 5.43
CA PHE A 8 -14.28 -9.89 6.00
C PHE A 8 -12.85 -9.33 5.92
N LEU A 9 -12.46 -8.78 4.78
CA LEU A 9 -11.12 -8.21 4.57
C LEU A 9 -10.83 -7.02 5.52
N TRP A 10 -11.86 -6.30 5.98
CA TRP A 10 -11.68 -5.17 6.90
C TRP A 10 -11.04 -5.57 8.23
N TYR A 11 -11.16 -6.84 8.62
CA TYR A 11 -10.64 -7.37 9.89
C TYR A 11 -9.29 -8.07 9.73
N LEU A 12 -8.80 -8.22 8.50
CA LEU A 12 -7.49 -8.79 8.24
C LEU A 12 -6.40 -7.74 8.47
N TYR A 13 -5.28 -8.20 9.02
CA TYR A 13 -4.09 -7.39 9.23
C TYR A 13 -2.98 -7.81 8.28
N LEU A 14 -2.47 -6.83 7.52
CA LEU A 14 -1.28 -6.96 6.69
C LEU A 14 -0.06 -6.45 7.46
N ASP A 15 0.99 -7.27 7.52
CA ASP A 15 2.25 -6.87 8.12
C ASP A 15 2.87 -5.68 7.36
N LYS A 16 3.30 -4.64 8.08
CA LYS A 16 3.81 -3.41 7.45
C LYS A 16 5.19 -3.56 6.81
N LEU A 17 5.99 -4.53 7.24
CA LEU A 17 7.37 -4.72 6.79
C LEU A 17 7.44 -5.64 5.58
N TYR A 18 6.71 -6.76 5.65
CA TYR A 18 6.68 -7.82 4.66
C TYR A 18 5.51 -7.67 3.68
N CYS A 19 4.47 -6.91 4.03
CA CYS A 19 3.25 -6.77 3.24
C CYS A 19 2.60 -8.13 2.91
N LEU A 20 2.56 -9.01 3.91
CA LEU A 20 1.95 -10.33 3.86
C LEU A 20 1.05 -10.53 5.08
N LEU A 21 0.12 -11.48 5.01
CA LEU A 21 -0.71 -11.85 6.14
C LEU A 21 0.06 -12.73 7.12
N SER A 22 -0.29 -12.64 8.41
CA SER A 22 0.16 -13.62 9.41
C SER A 22 -0.45 -15.00 9.14
N LEU A 23 0.16 -16.08 9.64
CA LEU A 23 -0.37 -17.44 9.47
C LEU A 23 -1.83 -17.57 9.92
N ARG A 24 -2.22 -16.90 11.01
CA ARG A 24 -3.61 -16.88 11.50
C ARG A 24 -4.56 -16.23 10.49
N ASN A 25 -4.16 -15.12 9.89
CA ASN A 25 -4.97 -14.41 8.89
C ASN A 25 -5.01 -15.18 7.56
N VAL A 26 -3.91 -15.85 7.17
CA VAL A 26 -3.89 -16.76 6.01
C VAL A 26 -4.86 -17.91 6.23
N LYS A 27 -4.87 -18.54 7.41
CA LYS A 27 -5.81 -19.62 7.72
C LYS A 27 -7.26 -19.15 7.66
N ALA A 28 -7.57 -18.00 8.25
CA ALA A 28 -8.91 -17.42 8.17
C ALA A 28 -9.31 -17.10 6.72
N LEU A 29 -8.36 -16.62 5.90
CA LEU A 29 -8.61 -16.34 4.49
C LEU A 29 -8.82 -17.63 3.68
N ALA A 30 -8.07 -18.69 3.97
CA ALA A 30 -8.25 -20.00 3.35
C ALA A 30 -9.63 -20.58 3.68
N ASP A 31 -10.04 -20.54 4.95
CA ASP A 31 -11.38 -20.98 5.36
C ASP A 31 -12.47 -20.15 4.68
N TYR A 32 -12.24 -18.84 4.50
CA TYR A 32 -13.17 -17.98 3.76
C TYR A 32 -13.21 -18.31 2.26
N PHE A 33 -12.06 -18.63 1.66
CA PHE A 33 -11.98 -19.06 0.26
C PHE A 33 -12.73 -20.37 0.03
N ASP A 34 -12.58 -21.35 0.91
CA ASP A 34 -13.30 -22.62 0.85
C ASP A 34 -14.82 -22.43 0.94
N LEU A 35 -15.30 -21.40 1.65
CA LEU A 35 -16.71 -21.03 1.69
C LEU A 35 -17.20 -20.38 0.38
N LEU A 36 -16.32 -19.66 -0.33
CA LEU A 36 -16.63 -19.07 -1.63
C LEU A 36 -16.61 -20.13 -2.74
N ASP A 37 -15.71 -21.10 -2.66
CA ASP A 37 -15.57 -22.20 -3.62
C ASP A 37 -16.65 -23.27 -3.39
N VAL A 38 -17.87 -22.94 -3.80
CA VAL A 38 -19.03 -23.84 -3.73
C VAL A 38 -18.86 -25.12 -4.57
N HIS A 39 -17.97 -25.09 -5.56
CA HIS A 39 -17.72 -26.22 -6.46
C HIS A 39 -16.61 -27.16 -5.95
N ARG A 40 -15.84 -26.73 -4.94
CA ARG A 40 -14.73 -27.48 -4.33
C ARG A 40 -13.66 -27.86 -5.34
N THR A 41 -13.38 -26.97 -6.29
CA THR A 41 -12.32 -27.12 -7.30
C THR A 41 -11.00 -26.49 -6.87
N ASN A 42 -10.95 -25.91 -5.67
CA ASN A 42 -9.87 -25.07 -5.14
C ASN A 42 -9.60 -23.84 -6.02
N THR A 43 -10.63 -23.35 -6.70
CA THR A 43 -10.57 -22.21 -7.61
C THR A 43 -11.89 -21.41 -7.58
N LEU A 44 -11.83 -20.14 -7.96
CA LEU A 44 -12.99 -19.28 -8.15
C LEU A 44 -13.13 -18.92 -9.64
N ASN A 45 -14.30 -19.17 -10.22
CA ASN A 45 -14.63 -18.64 -11.53
C ASN A 45 -14.90 -17.13 -11.47
N ASP A 46 -15.09 -16.53 -12.65
CA ASP A 46 -15.35 -15.11 -12.84
C ASP A 46 -16.58 -14.61 -12.06
N VAL A 47 -17.67 -15.38 -12.00
CA VAL A 47 -18.90 -15.03 -11.29
C VAL A 47 -18.67 -14.98 -9.77
N LEU A 48 -18.06 -16.02 -9.19
CA LEU A 48 -17.77 -16.10 -7.75
C LEU A 48 -16.78 -15.01 -7.35
N PHE A 49 -15.72 -14.81 -8.15
CA PHE A 49 -14.74 -13.75 -7.93
C PHE A 49 -15.38 -12.37 -8.01
N TYR A 50 -16.26 -12.13 -8.98
CA TYR A 50 -16.96 -10.86 -9.14
C TYR A 50 -17.78 -10.50 -7.90
N HIS A 51 -18.61 -11.44 -7.43
CA HIS A 51 -19.46 -11.20 -6.27
C HIS A 51 -18.65 -10.98 -4.99
N PHE A 52 -17.54 -11.72 -4.82
CA PHE A 52 -16.61 -11.45 -3.72
C PHE A 52 -16.07 -10.02 -3.79
N MET A 53 -15.53 -9.60 -4.95
CA MET A 53 -14.90 -8.29 -5.10
C MET A 53 -15.89 -7.13 -4.97
N ASP A 54 -17.10 -7.27 -5.49
CA ASP A 54 -18.17 -6.27 -5.36
C ASP A 54 -18.64 -6.13 -3.91
N HIS A 55 -18.68 -7.25 -3.17
CA HIS A 55 -19.03 -7.26 -1.76
C HIS A 55 -17.96 -6.61 -0.87
N VAL A 56 -16.67 -6.86 -1.12
CA VAL A 56 -15.59 -6.40 -0.23
C VAL A 56 -14.99 -5.04 -0.63
N THR A 57 -15.21 -4.58 -1.85
CA THR A 57 -14.63 -3.31 -2.37
C THR A 57 -15.70 -2.39 -2.96
N ASN A 58 -15.33 -1.15 -3.25
CA ASN A 58 -16.15 -0.20 -4.02
C ASN A 58 -15.75 -0.10 -5.50
N LEU A 59 -15.10 -1.14 -6.04
CA LEU A 59 -14.69 -1.16 -7.45
C LEU A 59 -15.89 -1.28 -8.38
N SER A 60 -15.78 -0.71 -9.58
CA SER A 60 -16.76 -0.94 -10.63
C SER A 60 -16.54 -2.30 -11.28
N GLN A 61 -17.59 -2.85 -11.90
CA GLN A 61 -17.52 -4.11 -12.63
C GLN A 61 -16.35 -4.18 -13.62
N ARG A 62 -16.10 -3.09 -14.37
CA ARG A 62 -14.97 -3.01 -15.30
C ARG A 62 -13.64 -3.23 -14.60
N HIS A 63 -13.40 -2.58 -13.46
CA HIS A 63 -12.16 -2.74 -12.70
C HIS A 63 -12.04 -4.15 -12.10
N ILE A 64 -13.14 -4.73 -11.62
CA ILE A 64 -13.16 -6.09 -11.09
C ILE A 64 -12.76 -7.11 -12.18
N MET A 65 -13.31 -6.97 -13.38
CA MET A 65 -12.96 -7.83 -14.51
C MET A 65 -11.51 -7.64 -14.96
N VAL A 66 -10.98 -6.41 -14.93
CA VAL A 66 -9.56 -6.15 -15.19
C VAL A 66 -8.66 -6.88 -14.18
N ILE A 67 -9.03 -6.91 -12.89
CA ILE A 67 -8.32 -7.68 -11.87
C ILE A 67 -8.40 -9.18 -12.16
N PHE A 68 -9.59 -9.69 -12.50
CA PHE A 68 -9.78 -11.10 -12.79
C PHE A 68 -8.86 -11.57 -13.93
N HIS A 69 -8.85 -10.84 -15.05
CA HIS A 69 -7.96 -11.17 -16.18
C HIS A 69 -6.47 -11.01 -15.84
N MET A 70 -6.11 -10.09 -14.96
CA MET A 70 -4.74 -9.94 -14.45
C MET A 70 -4.29 -11.16 -13.64
N LEU A 71 -5.21 -11.76 -12.87
CA LEU A 71 -4.94 -12.94 -12.06
C LEU A 71 -4.96 -14.21 -12.90
N ASP A 72 -5.91 -14.36 -13.81
CA ASP A 72 -6.04 -15.51 -14.72
C ASP A 72 -5.11 -15.39 -15.94
N TRP A 73 -3.81 -15.18 -15.68
CA TRP A 73 -2.79 -15.14 -16.73
C TRP A 73 -2.67 -16.46 -17.50
N SER A 74 -3.18 -17.57 -16.94
CA SER A 74 -3.26 -18.87 -17.60
C SER A 74 -4.45 -19.05 -18.53
N ALA A 75 -5.37 -18.08 -18.59
CA ALA A 75 -6.61 -18.11 -19.38
C ALA A 75 -7.46 -19.37 -19.13
N LYS A 76 -7.53 -19.83 -17.88
CA LYS A 76 -8.33 -21.00 -17.48
C LYS A 76 -9.77 -20.62 -17.14
N GLY A 77 -10.07 -19.33 -17.00
CA GLY A 77 -11.33 -18.82 -16.47
C GLY A 77 -11.45 -19.01 -14.95
N GLU A 78 -10.33 -19.20 -14.25
CA GLU A 78 -10.31 -19.58 -12.84
C GLU A 78 -9.18 -18.88 -12.06
N VAL A 79 -9.45 -18.55 -10.81
CA VAL A 79 -8.51 -17.95 -9.85
C VAL A 79 -8.25 -18.93 -8.71
N SER A 80 -7.02 -19.41 -8.58
CA SER A 80 -6.57 -20.27 -7.48
C SER A 80 -6.43 -19.49 -6.17
N PHE A 81 -6.28 -20.21 -5.06
CA PHE A 81 -6.04 -19.59 -3.75
C PHE A 81 -4.80 -18.69 -3.74
N ASP A 82 -3.71 -19.06 -4.41
CA ASP A 82 -2.48 -18.24 -4.44
C ASP A 82 -2.71 -16.91 -5.17
N GLN A 83 -3.41 -16.95 -6.30
CA GLN A 83 -3.80 -15.74 -7.05
C GLN A 83 -4.77 -14.88 -6.24
N PHE A 84 -5.74 -15.51 -5.57
CA PHE A 84 -6.68 -14.84 -4.67
C PHE A 84 -5.98 -14.19 -3.48
N TYR A 85 -5.02 -14.88 -2.85
CA TYR A 85 -4.22 -14.38 -1.76
C TYR A 85 -3.42 -13.13 -2.17
N MET A 86 -2.82 -13.17 -3.36
CA MET A 86 -2.09 -12.04 -3.91
C MET A 86 -2.96 -10.79 -4.07
N VAL A 87 -4.18 -10.91 -4.63
CA VAL A 87 -5.07 -9.76 -4.73
C VAL A 87 -5.50 -9.24 -3.37
N VAL A 88 -5.78 -10.12 -2.39
CA VAL A 88 -6.11 -9.68 -1.03
C VAL A 88 -4.96 -8.87 -0.41
N CYS A 89 -3.71 -9.30 -0.60
CA CYS A 89 -2.57 -8.53 -0.11
C CYS A 89 -2.44 -7.16 -0.80
N ILE A 90 -2.70 -7.08 -2.10
CA ILE A 90 -2.73 -5.80 -2.85
C ILE A 90 -3.84 -4.88 -2.30
N LEU A 91 -5.04 -5.41 -2.10
CA LEU A 91 -6.18 -4.64 -1.59
C LEU A 91 -5.89 -4.08 -0.19
N LEU A 92 -5.31 -4.90 0.69
CA LEU A 92 -4.92 -4.49 2.04
C LEU A 92 -3.76 -3.49 2.01
N ALA A 93 -2.75 -3.70 1.16
CA ALA A 93 -1.65 -2.76 1.01
C ALA A 93 -2.17 -1.39 0.59
N GLN A 94 -3.10 -1.33 -0.36
CA GLN A 94 -3.75 -0.08 -0.76
C GLN A 94 -4.59 0.54 0.36
N GLN A 95 -5.37 -0.27 1.08
CA GLN A 95 -6.18 0.19 2.21
C GLN A 95 -5.31 0.78 3.34
N ASN A 96 -4.09 0.27 3.52
CA ASN A 96 -3.15 0.68 4.56
C ASN A 96 -2.07 1.66 4.10
N HIS A 97 -2.13 2.14 2.85
CA HIS A 97 -1.13 3.03 2.24
C HIS A 97 0.31 2.45 2.22
N LEU A 98 0.41 1.16 1.90
CA LEU A 98 1.63 0.36 1.81
C LEU A 98 1.93 -0.08 0.37
N GLU A 99 1.31 0.53 -0.65
CA GLU A 99 1.44 0.12 -2.05
C GLU A 99 2.90 0.11 -2.51
N GLU A 100 3.64 1.16 -2.19
CA GLU A 100 5.06 1.34 -2.56
C GLU A 100 5.94 0.25 -1.93
N GLN A 101 5.72 -0.03 -0.64
CA GLN A 101 6.42 -1.07 0.10
C GLN A 101 6.07 -2.46 -0.43
N PHE A 102 4.79 -2.69 -0.77
CA PHE A 102 4.33 -3.95 -1.36
C PHE A 102 5.01 -4.19 -2.72
N ILE A 103 5.02 -3.20 -3.62
CA ILE A 103 5.65 -3.31 -4.94
C ILE A 103 7.15 -3.61 -4.81
N PHE A 104 7.84 -3.01 -3.85
CA PHE A 104 9.25 -3.31 -3.61
C PHE A 104 9.49 -4.73 -3.11
N ARG A 105 8.79 -5.14 -2.05
CA ARG A 105 8.94 -6.47 -1.44
C ARG A 105 8.56 -7.59 -2.40
N HIS A 106 7.51 -7.36 -3.19
CA HIS A 106 6.91 -8.33 -4.10
C HIS A 106 7.10 -7.92 -5.56
N SER A 107 8.23 -7.29 -5.87
CA SER A 107 8.53 -6.75 -7.21
C SER A 107 8.42 -7.78 -8.32
N ARG A 108 8.82 -9.03 -8.07
CA ARG A 108 8.70 -10.10 -9.07
C ARG A 108 7.23 -10.50 -9.33
N PRO A 109 6.43 -10.89 -8.31
CA PRO A 109 5.00 -11.13 -8.51
C PRO A 109 4.26 -9.95 -9.14
N VAL A 110 4.53 -8.72 -8.70
CA VAL A 110 3.90 -7.52 -9.28
C VAL A 110 4.28 -7.33 -10.74
N PHE A 111 5.54 -7.53 -11.09
CA PHE A 111 5.98 -7.46 -12.48
C PHE A 111 5.23 -8.46 -13.36
N GLU A 112 5.14 -9.72 -12.89
CA GLU A 112 4.45 -10.79 -13.62
C GLU A 112 2.94 -10.55 -13.73
N LEU A 113 2.31 -9.96 -12.71
CA LEU A 113 0.90 -9.54 -12.76
C LEU A 113 0.66 -8.41 -13.77
N LEU A 114 1.60 -7.47 -13.91
CA LEU A 114 1.47 -6.36 -14.85
C LEU A 114 1.78 -6.77 -16.31
N ASP A 115 2.57 -7.81 -16.50
CA ASP A 115 3.03 -8.35 -17.79
C ASP A 115 2.01 -9.35 -18.35
N VAL A 116 0.74 -8.92 -18.48
CA VAL A 116 -0.39 -9.79 -18.88
C VAL A 116 -0.26 -10.37 -20.29
N ASP A 117 0.54 -9.76 -21.15
CA ASP A 117 0.87 -10.23 -22.50
C ASP A 117 2.09 -11.17 -22.54
N GLY A 118 2.82 -11.31 -21.42
CA GLY A 118 3.98 -12.18 -21.31
C GLY A 118 5.20 -11.72 -22.12
N GLU A 119 5.23 -10.45 -22.53
CA GLU A 119 6.34 -9.87 -23.33
C GLU A 119 7.62 -9.67 -22.48
N LYS A 120 7.55 -9.92 -21.17
CA LYS A 120 8.61 -9.72 -20.18
C LYS A 120 9.08 -8.27 -20.11
N LYS A 121 8.20 -7.34 -20.48
CA LYS A 121 8.50 -5.92 -20.62
C LYS A 121 7.24 -5.07 -20.38
N LEU A 122 7.31 -4.19 -19.38
CA LEU A 122 6.19 -3.32 -19.01
C LEU A 122 6.21 -2.02 -19.79
N SER A 123 5.10 -1.74 -20.48
CA SER A 123 4.87 -0.45 -21.13
C SER A 123 4.12 0.52 -20.21
N VAL A 124 4.07 1.79 -20.59
CA VAL A 124 3.29 2.81 -19.88
C VAL A 124 1.79 2.43 -19.80
N HIS A 125 1.28 1.71 -20.80
CA HIS A 125 -0.11 1.24 -20.84
C HIS A 125 -0.42 0.22 -19.73
N HIS A 126 0.52 -0.70 -19.44
CA HIS A 126 0.38 -1.64 -18.32
C HIS A 126 0.18 -0.88 -17.01
N PHE A 127 1.01 0.13 -16.73
CA PHE A 127 0.86 0.94 -15.53
C PHE A 127 -0.46 1.72 -15.48
N TYR A 128 -0.92 2.28 -16.60
CA TYR A 128 -2.20 3.00 -16.62
C TYR A 128 -3.39 2.09 -16.32
N ASN A 129 -3.41 0.89 -16.89
CA ASN A 129 -4.52 -0.05 -16.73
C ASN A 129 -4.68 -0.51 -15.29
N TYR A 130 -3.57 -0.75 -14.58
CA TYR A 130 -3.60 -1.28 -13.21
C TYR A 130 -3.37 -0.21 -12.14
N ASN A 131 -3.29 1.07 -12.52
CA ASN A 131 -2.98 2.16 -11.59
C ASN A 131 -3.97 2.28 -10.43
N PHE A 132 -5.21 1.85 -10.64
CA PHE A 132 -6.25 1.91 -9.61
C PHE A 132 -6.00 0.96 -8.42
N LEU A 133 -5.15 -0.07 -8.60
CA LEU A 133 -4.70 -1.01 -7.57
C LEU A 133 -3.43 -0.52 -6.87
N PHE A 134 -2.45 -0.08 -7.65
CA PHE A 134 -1.10 0.22 -7.14
C PHE A 134 -0.91 1.69 -6.77
N ASN A 135 -1.83 2.57 -7.17
CA ASN A 135 -1.85 3.99 -6.82
C ASN A 135 -0.54 4.74 -7.16
N ILE A 136 0.09 4.38 -8.28
CA ILE A 136 1.34 4.98 -8.75
C ILE A 136 1.01 6.34 -9.38
N LYS A 137 1.68 7.42 -8.94
CA LYS A 137 1.35 8.77 -9.43
C LYS A 137 1.90 8.97 -10.84
N LYS A 138 1.17 9.67 -11.71
CA LYS A 138 1.62 9.96 -13.10
C LYS A 138 3.02 10.59 -13.20
N PRO A 139 3.43 11.56 -12.35
CA PRO A 139 4.80 12.07 -12.39
C PRO A 139 5.85 10.99 -12.08
N GLN A 140 5.52 10.06 -11.19
CA GLN A 140 6.39 8.94 -10.85
C GLN A 140 6.51 7.95 -12.01
N LEU A 141 5.42 7.72 -12.76
CA LEU A 141 5.48 6.94 -14.00
C LEU A 141 6.37 7.61 -15.05
N ARG A 142 6.40 8.93 -15.14
CA ARG A 142 7.32 9.62 -16.07
C ARG A 142 8.77 9.49 -15.64
N GLU A 143 9.06 9.70 -14.35
CA GLU A 143 10.39 9.49 -13.77
C GLU A 143 10.85 8.04 -13.96
N LEU A 144 9.94 7.08 -13.75
CA LEU A 144 10.15 5.65 -13.92
C LEU A 144 10.71 5.32 -15.31
N PHE A 145 10.03 5.74 -16.39
CA PHE A 145 10.51 5.44 -17.74
C PHE A 145 11.74 6.25 -18.11
N HIS A 146 11.80 7.54 -17.76
CA HIS A 146 12.92 8.41 -18.15
C HIS A 146 14.26 7.98 -17.53
N HIS A 147 14.26 7.52 -16.27
CA HIS A 147 15.51 7.21 -15.55
C HIS A 147 15.89 5.73 -15.56
N PHE A 148 14.93 4.82 -15.73
CA PHE A 148 15.16 3.39 -15.56
C PHE A 148 15.04 2.58 -16.86
N ASP A 149 14.54 3.16 -17.95
CA ASP A 149 14.66 2.56 -19.29
C ASP A 149 16.11 2.67 -19.79
N ILE A 150 16.96 1.77 -19.31
CA ILE A 150 18.39 1.70 -19.64
C ILE A 150 18.55 1.19 -21.07
N THR A 151 17.67 0.30 -21.51
CA THR A 151 17.70 -0.24 -22.86
C THR A 151 17.23 0.75 -23.93
N GLY A 152 16.46 1.77 -23.56
CA GLY A 152 15.97 2.82 -24.45
C GLY A 152 14.82 2.36 -25.35
N ASP A 153 14.11 1.28 -24.99
CA ASP A 153 13.03 0.71 -25.81
C ASP A 153 11.63 1.18 -25.39
N HIS A 154 11.57 2.16 -24.48
CA HIS A 154 10.36 2.73 -23.90
C HIS A 154 9.49 1.73 -23.15
N ARG A 155 10.10 0.62 -22.72
CA ARG A 155 9.53 -0.41 -21.88
C ARG A 155 10.49 -0.71 -20.74
N LEU A 156 10.03 -1.46 -19.75
CA LEU A 156 10.85 -1.85 -18.61
C LEU A 156 10.90 -3.35 -18.50
N ASN A 157 12.09 -3.92 -18.67
CA ASN A 157 12.32 -5.30 -18.28
C ASN A 157 12.36 -5.44 -16.75
N TYR A 158 12.34 -6.68 -16.24
CA TYR A 158 12.31 -6.92 -14.79
C TYR A 158 13.48 -6.29 -14.02
N LYS A 159 14.69 -6.22 -14.60
CA LYS A 159 15.85 -5.62 -13.91
C LYS A 159 15.67 -4.11 -13.75
N GLU A 160 15.19 -3.44 -14.80
CA GLU A 160 14.88 -2.00 -14.80
C GLU A 160 13.74 -1.67 -13.84
N PHE A 161 12.66 -2.46 -13.89
CA PHE A 161 11.57 -2.35 -12.93
C PHE A 161 12.05 -2.54 -11.48
N LYS A 162 12.87 -3.56 -11.21
CA LYS A 162 13.41 -3.81 -9.88
C LYS A 162 14.27 -2.65 -9.38
N LEU A 163 15.15 -2.10 -10.24
CA LEU A 163 15.96 -0.92 -9.91
C LEU A 163 15.07 0.27 -9.51
N PHE A 164 13.99 0.52 -10.26
CA PHE A 164 13.02 1.54 -9.88
C PHE A 164 12.43 1.28 -8.49
N THR A 165 11.98 0.06 -8.19
CA THR A 165 11.38 -0.22 -6.87
C THR A 165 12.36 0.03 -5.72
N ILE A 166 13.65 -0.28 -5.92
CA ILE A 166 14.71 -0.02 -4.93
C ILE A 166 14.91 1.50 -4.74
N PHE A 167 15.05 2.24 -5.84
CA PHE A 167 15.22 3.69 -5.79
C PHE A 167 14.03 4.38 -5.09
N TYR A 168 12.82 3.90 -5.40
CA TYR A 168 11.61 4.47 -4.85
C TYR A 168 11.50 4.25 -3.34
N VAL A 169 11.86 3.06 -2.84
CA VAL A 169 11.91 2.79 -1.40
C VAL A 169 13.00 3.59 -0.70
N ASP A 170 14.17 3.75 -1.30
CA ASP A 170 15.23 4.61 -0.73
C ASP A 170 14.75 6.07 -0.58
N LYS A 171 14.09 6.61 -1.62
CA LYS A 171 13.47 7.94 -1.59
C LYS A 171 12.35 8.04 -0.53
N TYR A 172 11.55 6.99 -0.38
CA TYR A 172 10.49 6.94 0.64
C TYR A 172 11.07 6.90 2.07
N GLN A 173 12.05 6.04 2.32
CA GLN A 173 12.69 5.92 3.64
C GLN A 173 13.37 7.22 4.05
N LYS A 174 14.04 7.91 3.13
CA LYS A 174 14.60 9.26 3.38
C LYS A 174 13.53 10.25 3.81
N LYS A 175 12.41 10.33 3.08
CA LYS A 175 11.29 11.21 3.43
C LYS A 175 10.64 10.87 4.78
N GLN A 176 10.60 9.60 5.18
CA GLN A 176 10.04 9.23 6.48
C GLN A 176 10.97 9.64 7.62
N LYS A 177 12.29 9.45 7.47
CA LYS A 177 13.28 9.93 8.44
C LYS A 177 13.20 11.44 8.62
N GLU A 178 13.17 12.20 7.52
CA GLU A 178 13.03 13.66 7.55
C GLU A 178 11.75 14.09 8.32
N LYS A 179 10.62 13.43 8.07
CA LYS A 179 9.35 13.72 8.79
C LYS A 179 9.39 13.35 10.27
N GLU A 180 10.06 12.27 10.62
CA GLU A 180 10.24 11.87 12.03
C GLU A 180 11.14 12.86 12.77
N GLU A 181 12.22 13.31 12.13
CA GLU A 181 13.10 14.36 12.64
C GLU A 181 12.35 15.68 12.82
N GLU A 182 11.60 16.15 11.81
CA GLU A 182 10.77 17.36 11.91
C GLU A 182 9.73 17.26 13.04
N ARG A 183 9.06 16.11 13.19
CA ARG A 183 8.11 15.88 14.30
C ARG A 183 8.81 15.92 15.65
N HIS A 184 9.99 15.31 15.76
CA HIS A 184 10.75 15.28 16.99
C HIS A 184 11.20 16.69 17.39
N GLU A 185 11.73 17.46 16.44
CA GLU A 185 12.08 18.86 16.63
C GLU A 185 10.88 19.72 17.04
N GLY A 186 9.74 19.52 16.38
CA GLY A 186 8.49 20.18 16.74
C GLY A 186 8.08 19.89 18.20
N LEU A 187 8.17 18.63 18.63
CA LEU A 187 7.88 18.23 20.02
C LEU A 187 8.82 18.88 21.03
N ILE A 188 10.11 18.97 20.70
CA ILE A 188 11.11 19.64 21.55
C ILE A 188 10.78 21.13 21.68
N ARG A 189 10.48 21.82 20.56
CA ARG A 189 10.11 23.24 20.57
C ARG A 189 8.86 23.49 21.42
N THR A 190 7.83 22.66 21.28
CA THR A 190 6.63 22.76 22.11
C THR A 190 6.92 22.55 23.60
N LYS A 191 7.77 21.58 23.96
CA LYS A 191 8.19 21.36 25.35
C LYS A 191 8.95 22.55 25.91
N ILE A 192 9.88 23.14 25.16
CA ILE A 192 10.63 24.33 25.59
C ILE A 192 9.67 25.50 25.83
N ALA A 193 8.76 25.78 24.89
CA ALA A 193 7.79 26.87 25.04
C ALA A 193 6.89 26.68 26.28
N LEU A 194 6.44 25.45 26.57
CA LEU A 194 5.66 25.15 27.77
C LEU A 194 6.46 25.36 29.07
N LEU A 195 7.75 25.01 29.08
CA LEU A 195 8.63 25.25 30.23
C LEU A 195 8.87 26.74 30.46
N GLU A 196 9.06 27.53 29.40
CA GLU A 196 9.22 28.98 29.50
C GLU A 196 7.95 29.66 30.02
N TRP A 197 6.77 29.22 29.55
CA TRP A 197 5.47 29.73 30.02
C TRP A 197 5.22 29.40 31.49
N GLY A 198 5.53 28.16 31.91
CA GLY A 198 5.45 27.74 33.31
C GLY A 198 6.44 28.48 34.23
N SER A 199 7.59 28.91 33.69
CA SER A 199 8.61 29.69 34.41
C SER A 199 8.22 31.17 34.55
N GLY A 200 7.60 31.75 33.51
CA GLY A 200 7.08 33.12 33.52
C GLY A 200 5.95 33.32 34.53
N SER A 201 5.07 32.34 34.70
CA SER A 201 3.96 32.39 35.66
C SER A 201 4.40 32.27 37.13
N ARG A 202 5.56 31.66 37.41
CA ARG A 202 6.15 31.62 38.78
C ARG A 202 6.88 32.92 39.15
N ARG A 203 7.48 33.63 38.18
CA ARG A 203 8.18 34.90 38.42
C ARG A 203 7.23 36.07 38.72
N THR A 204 6.03 36.07 38.16
CA THR A 204 5.03 37.12 38.44
C THR A 204 4.41 37.02 39.83
N ARG A 205 4.23 35.81 40.38
CA ARG A 205 3.76 35.63 41.77
C ARG A 205 4.79 36.06 42.84
N HIS A 206 6.09 35.93 42.57
CA HIS A 206 7.11 36.33 43.55
C HIS A 206 7.34 37.85 43.63
N ARG A 207 6.94 38.62 42.61
CA ARG A 207 7.13 40.08 42.58
C ARG A 207 6.00 40.88 43.25
N GLN A 208 4.84 40.26 43.51
CA GLN A 208 3.74 40.89 44.26
C GLN A 208 3.79 40.65 45.78
N GLY A 209 4.79 39.91 46.30
CA GLY A 209 4.89 39.56 47.73
C GLY A 209 5.96 40.30 48.55
N GLN A 210 6.69 41.27 48.00
CA GLN A 210 7.77 41.98 48.71
C GLN A 210 7.56 43.51 48.82
N GLY A 211 6.33 43.98 48.65
CA GLY A 211 6.01 45.41 48.56
C GLY A 211 5.07 45.98 49.62
N GLU A 212 4.90 45.37 50.79
CA GLU A 212 4.10 45.95 51.88
C GLU A 212 4.72 45.67 53.25
N ALA A 213 5.72 46.47 53.64
CA ALA A 213 6.12 46.65 55.03
C ALA A 213 6.96 47.93 55.15
N HIS A 214 6.31 49.09 55.15
CA HIS A 214 6.75 50.29 55.87
C HIS A 214 5.69 51.39 55.74
N LYS A 215 4.79 51.44 56.72
CA LYS A 215 4.37 52.63 57.48
C LYS A 215 3.37 52.22 58.55
#